data_AF-A0A1H1GUL9-F1
#
_entry.id   AF-A0A1H1GUL9-F1
#
_cell.length_a   1.000
_cell.length_b   1.000
_cell.length_c   1.000
_cell.angle_alpha   90.00
_cell.angle_beta   90.00
_cell.angle_gamma   90.00
#
_symmetry.space_group_name_H-M   'P 1'
#
loop_
_entity.id
_entity.type
_entity.pdbx_description
1 polymer ?
#
loop_
_entity_poly.entity_id
_entity_poly.type
_entity_poly.pdbx_seq_one_letter_code
_entity_poly.pdbx_strand_id
1 'polypeptide(L)'
;MSNSEEHKAVLGMTAATVGKDLLSATVLELKMLPDVWVKLSETKQNDIIDRLRKRVENAVKMAVHLIASDGRMVVAGDLEQITIKDGAEAVIKVGRAAPSLHELYDAQGKQVLIVVSDAGEHTGGMDEVRGENDQRGLDLGGEYTAEDGDGMNGPSDDDDVVDAEFRPVAALGDDPLQSEIDGQHEAGRKAAADGLPESECPVMRGDLCIAWIKGWKSWHEEQADAAESHDPVDELFEQAAALVREHKRATISFVQRHLRIGYNRAAGIIEQLENHGVISGPDETGRRTVIDVNGGDDIGGDAA
;
A
#
# COMPACT_ATOMS: atom_id res chain seq x y z
N MET A 1 10.23 23.98 -3.92
CA MET A 1 8.77 24.25 -3.92
C MET A 1 7.96 22.95 -3.69
N SER A 2 8.46 21.99 -2.90
CA SER A 2 7.87 20.64 -2.80
C SER A 2 7.03 20.40 -1.53
N ASN A 3 7.23 21.18 -0.45
CA ASN A 3 6.53 20.94 0.83
C ASN A 3 5.11 21.55 0.92
N SER A 4 4.67 22.32 -0.08
CA SER A 4 3.39 23.03 -0.01
C SER A 4 2.20 22.18 -0.47
N GLU A 5 2.43 21.13 -1.25
CA GLU A 5 1.36 20.26 -1.77
C GLU A 5 1.08 19.09 -0.81
N GLU A 6 2.09 18.56 -0.10
CA GLU A 6 1.87 17.58 0.97
C GLU A 6 1.07 18.15 2.16
N HIS A 7 1.23 19.43 2.48
CA HIS A 7 0.42 20.10 3.50
C HIS A 7 -1.03 20.36 3.07
N LYS A 8 -1.34 20.37 1.76
CA LYS A 8 -2.72 20.52 1.27
C LYS A 8 -3.54 19.22 1.39
N ALA A 9 -2.88 18.06 1.38
CA ALA A 9 -3.57 16.77 1.55
C ALA A 9 -4.05 16.54 3.00
N VAL A 10 -3.57 17.32 3.97
CA VAL A 10 -3.91 17.20 5.40
C VAL A 10 -5.28 17.83 5.73
N LEU A 11 -5.86 18.64 4.83
CA LEU A 11 -7.11 19.39 5.08
C LEU A 11 -8.39 18.72 4.55
N GLY A 12 -8.29 17.52 3.98
CA GLY A 12 -9.43 16.79 3.38
C GLY A 12 -10.02 15.67 4.23
N MET A 13 -9.65 15.54 5.50
CA MET A 13 -10.19 14.48 6.36
C MET A 13 -11.59 14.84 6.83
N THR A 14 -12.59 14.09 6.38
CA THR A 14 -13.96 14.18 6.87
C THR A 14 -14.22 13.07 7.89
N ALA A 15 -15.21 13.21 8.76
CA ALA A 15 -15.62 12.14 9.68
C ALA A 15 -15.78 10.78 8.99
N ALA A 16 -16.31 10.80 7.76
CA ALA A 16 -16.54 9.60 6.96
C ALA A 16 -15.24 8.96 6.44
N THR A 17 -14.13 9.70 6.36
CA THR A 17 -12.88 9.24 5.75
C THR A 17 -11.72 9.10 6.72
N VAL A 18 -11.82 9.54 7.99
CA VAL A 18 -10.71 9.46 8.95
C VAL A 18 -10.05 8.09 9.00
N GLY A 19 -10.85 7.01 9.11
CA GLY A 19 -10.31 5.64 9.13
C GLY A 19 -9.67 5.21 7.82
N LYS A 20 -10.28 5.56 6.67
CA LYS A 20 -9.73 5.28 5.34
C LYS A 20 -8.41 6.02 5.13
N ASP A 21 -8.35 7.28 5.52
CA ASP A 21 -7.20 8.16 5.32
C ASP A 21 -6.03 7.71 6.20
N LEU A 22 -6.31 7.32 7.45
CA LEU A 22 -5.30 6.75 8.35
C LEU A 22 -4.75 5.42 7.81
N LEU A 23 -5.64 4.50 7.41
CA LEU A 23 -5.23 3.20 6.85
C LEU A 23 -4.42 3.38 5.56
N SER A 24 -4.87 4.26 4.67
CA SER A 24 -4.16 4.55 3.41
C SER A 24 -2.77 5.11 3.67
N ALA A 25 -2.63 5.97 4.68
CA ALA A 25 -1.35 6.53 5.06
C ALA A 25 -0.41 5.48 5.67
N THR A 26 -0.92 4.57 6.51
CA THR A 26 -0.12 3.45 7.05
C THR A 26 0.35 2.53 5.93
N VAL A 27 -0.53 2.15 5.00
CA VAL A 27 -0.17 1.33 3.84
C VAL A 27 0.88 2.01 2.97
N LEU A 28 0.80 3.34 2.80
CA LEU A 28 1.80 4.09 2.06
C LEU A 28 3.17 4.02 2.73
N GLU A 29 3.26 4.21 4.05
CA GLU A 29 4.54 4.10 4.77
C GLU A 29 5.12 2.68 4.65
N LEU A 30 4.29 1.64 4.70
CA LEU A 30 4.72 0.25 4.48
C LEU A 30 5.27 0.02 3.06
N LYS A 31 4.62 0.59 2.05
CA LYS A 31 5.07 0.51 0.65
C LYS A 31 6.37 1.27 0.39
N MET A 32 6.64 2.32 1.17
CA MET A 32 7.84 3.15 1.05
C MET A 32 9.00 2.66 1.93
N LEU A 33 8.86 1.52 2.62
CA LEU A 33 9.95 0.96 3.41
C LEU A 33 11.14 0.62 2.50
N PRO A 34 12.35 1.09 2.82
CA PRO A 34 13.52 0.83 1.99
C PRO A 34 14.05 -0.61 2.12
N ASP A 35 13.70 -1.30 3.21
CA ASP A 35 14.00 -2.72 3.45
C ASP A 35 12.98 -3.26 4.46
N VAL A 36 13.01 -4.56 4.74
CA VAL A 36 12.21 -5.20 5.80
C VAL A 36 12.54 -4.57 7.15
N TRP A 37 11.52 -4.45 8.00
CA TRP A 37 11.60 -3.74 9.30
C TRP A 37 12.83 -4.10 10.13
N VAL A 38 13.11 -5.40 10.28
CA VAL A 38 14.22 -5.96 11.08
C VAL A 38 15.60 -5.53 10.56
N LYS A 39 15.73 -5.18 9.28
CA LYS A 39 16.99 -4.70 8.69
C LYS A 39 17.16 -3.18 8.77
N LEU A 40 16.11 -2.46 9.15
CA LEU A 40 16.18 -1.02 9.33
C LEU A 40 16.92 -0.72 10.63
N SER A 41 17.84 0.23 10.60
CA SER A 41 18.44 0.73 11.83
C SER A 41 17.39 1.39 12.72
N GLU A 42 17.62 1.40 14.03
CA GLU A 42 16.77 2.02 15.04
C GLU A 42 16.39 3.46 14.63
N THR A 43 17.34 4.23 14.11
CA THR A 43 17.09 5.59 13.61
C THR A 43 16.06 5.62 12.48
N LYS A 44 16.18 4.73 11.50
CA LYS A 44 15.22 4.65 10.38
C LYS A 44 13.86 4.18 10.84
N GLN A 45 13.82 3.22 11.77
CA GLN A 45 12.58 2.74 12.39
C GLN A 45 11.88 3.89 13.15
N ASN A 46 12.62 4.65 13.95
CA ASN A 46 12.11 5.82 14.68
C ASN A 46 11.60 6.90 13.73
N ASP A 47 12.28 7.18 12.62
CA ASP A 47 11.81 8.14 11.62
C ASP A 47 10.44 7.74 11.03
N ILE A 48 10.22 6.44 10.78
CA ILE A 48 8.95 5.92 10.29
C ILE A 48 7.87 6.03 11.37
N ILE A 49 8.20 5.62 12.60
CA ILE A 49 7.30 5.70 13.76
C ILE A 49 6.87 7.14 14.02
N ASP A 50 7.78 8.10 13.94
CA ASP A 50 7.48 9.52 14.17
C ASP A 50 6.53 10.07 13.11
N ARG A 51 6.67 9.66 11.84
CA ARG A 51 5.72 10.03 10.78
C ARG A 51 4.34 9.42 11.03
N LEU A 52 4.28 8.14 11.37
CA LEU A 52 3.02 7.46 11.72
C LEU A 52 2.36 8.10 12.95
N ARG A 53 3.14 8.42 13.99
CA ARG A 53 2.66 9.08 15.22
C ARG A 53 1.97 10.39 14.89
N LYS A 54 2.60 11.25 14.08
CA LYS A 54 2.00 12.52 13.64
C LYS A 54 0.70 12.32 12.87
N ARG A 55 0.62 11.30 12.02
CA ARG A 55 -0.61 10.99 11.27
C ARG A 55 -1.75 10.54 12.18
N VAL A 56 -1.46 9.66 13.15
CA VAL A 56 -2.43 9.22 14.16
C VAL A 56 -2.88 10.38 15.03
N GLU A 57 -1.95 11.21 15.52
CA GLU A 57 -2.26 12.39 16.34
C GLU A 57 -3.23 13.34 15.62
N ASN A 58 -3.00 13.61 14.34
CA ASN A 58 -3.90 14.43 13.53
C ASN A 58 -5.28 13.78 13.35
N ALA A 59 -5.33 12.47 13.14
CA ALA A 59 -6.59 11.74 13.03
C ALA A 59 -7.40 11.78 14.34
N VAL A 60 -6.72 11.62 15.48
CA VAL A 60 -7.32 11.71 16.81
C VAL A 60 -7.84 13.13 17.07
N LYS A 61 -7.05 14.17 16.80
CA LYS A 61 -7.50 15.58 16.90
C LYS A 61 -8.78 15.82 16.11
N MET A 62 -8.82 15.33 14.87
CA MET A 62 -10.01 15.45 14.02
C MET A 62 -11.21 14.70 14.61
N ALA A 63 -11.01 13.45 15.06
CA ALA A 63 -12.07 12.64 15.65
C ALA A 63 -12.67 13.29 16.91
N VAL A 64 -11.81 13.80 17.80
CA VAL A 64 -12.25 14.53 19.01
C VAL A 64 -13.05 15.77 18.62
N HIS A 65 -12.58 16.53 17.63
CA HIS A 65 -13.27 17.72 17.16
C HIS A 65 -14.63 17.40 16.54
N LEU A 66 -14.73 16.32 15.79
CA LEU A 66 -15.99 15.85 15.19
C LEU A 66 -16.98 15.35 16.23
N ILE A 67 -16.53 14.58 17.23
CA ILE A 67 -17.39 14.14 18.33
C ILE A 67 -17.87 15.34 19.14
N ALA A 68 -16.98 16.29 19.44
CA ALA A 68 -17.32 17.52 20.13
C ALA A 68 -18.30 18.41 19.33
N SER A 69 -18.24 18.34 18.00
CA SER A 69 -19.10 19.12 17.11
C SER A 69 -20.58 18.71 17.17
N ASP A 70 -20.87 17.40 17.32
CA ASP A 70 -22.24 16.86 17.37
C ASP A 70 -23.17 17.48 16.30
N GLY A 71 -22.67 17.66 15.07
CA GLY A 71 -23.41 18.23 13.94
C GLY A 71 -23.61 19.76 13.97
N ARG A 72 -22.96 20.48 14.88
CA ARG A 72 -22.99 21.94 14.98
C ARG A 72 -21.93 22.57 14.07
N MET A 73 -22.13 23.84 13.71
CA MET A 73 -21.10 24.65 13.04
C MET A 73 -19.90 24.79 13.98
N VAL A 74 -18.72 24.40 13.49
CA VAL A 74 -17.49 24.49 14.28
C VAL A 74 -16.44 25.29 13.56
N VAL A 75 -15.81 26.17 14.32
CA VAL A 75 -14.68 26.97 13.86
C VAL A 75 -13.49 26.61 14.74
N ALA A 76 -12.58 25.82 14.20
CA ALA A 76 -11.35 25.46 14.88
C ALA A 76 -10.40 26.66 14.91
N GLY A 77 -9.80 26.92 16.07
CA GLY A 77 -8.79 27.95 16.25
C GLY A 77 -7.98 27.73 17.51
N ASP A 78 -6.79 28.32 17.54
CA ASP A 78 -5.86 28.20 18.66
C ASP A 78 -6.16 29.30 19.69
N LEU A 79 -6.37 28.91 20.95
CA LEU A 79 -6.47 29.85 22.06
C LEU A 79 -5.08 30.45 22.35
N GLU A 80 -4.83 31.67 21.88
CA GLU A 80 -3.52 32.32 22.00
C GLU A 80 -3.36 33.03 23.35
N GLN A 81 -4.43 33.69 23.81
CA GLN A 81 -4.39 34.45 25.04
C GLN A 81 -5.75 34.40 25.73
N ILE A 82 -5.73 34.30 27.06
CA ILE A 82 -6.90 34.52 27.91
C ILE A 82 -6.56 35.57 28.97
N THR A 83 -7.40 36.59 29.09
CA THR A 83 -7.28 37.63 30.11
C THR A 83 -8.53 37.61 30.96
N ILE A 84 -8.38 37.43 32.27
CA ILE A 84 -9.48 37.38 33.22
C ILE A 84 -9.37 38.59 34.15
N LYS A 85 -10.31 39.52 34.03
CA LYS A 85 -10.45 40.70 34.91
C LYS A 85 -11.91 40.80 35.38
N ASP A 86 -12.72 41.62 34.70
CA ASP A 86 -14.15 41.81 34.93
C ASP A 86 -15.01 40.99 33.94
N GLY A 87 -14.56 39.75 33.69
CA GLY A 87 -14.99 38.91 32.58
C GLY A 87 -13.78 38.18 31.98
N ALA A 88 -14.04 37.21 31.11
CA ALA A 88 -13.00 36.51 30.37
C ALA A 88 -12.96 37.02 28.93
N GLU A 89 -11.82 37.57 28.53
CA GLU A 89 -11.51 37.89 27.13
C GLU A 89 -10.53 36.86 26.60
N ALA A 90 -10.93 36.14 25.55
CA ALA A 90 -10.13 35.14 24.88
C ALA A 90 -9.78 35.59 23.46
N VAL A 91 -8.50 35.50 23.11
CA VAL A 91 -8.02 35.70 21.74
C VAL A 91 -7.83 34.33 21.11
N ILE A 92 -8.71 34.00 20.16
CA ILE A 92 -8.65 32.74 19.39
C ILE A 92 -8.18 33.07 17.98
N LYS A 93 -7.05 32.49 17.58
CA LYS A 93 -6.52 32.59 16.22
C LYS A 93 -7.15 31.52 15.34
N VAL A 94 -7.94 31.96 14.35
CA VAL A 94 -8.51 31.08 13.34
C VAL A 94 -7.71 31.21 12.05
N GLY A 95 -7.27 30.08 11.49
CA GLY A 95 -6.50 30.05 10.25
C GLY A 95 -7.31 30.56 9.05
N ARG A 96 -6.68 31.33 8.15
CA ARG A 96 -7.35 31.94 6.98
C ARG A 96 -8.02 30.96 6.01
N ALA A 97 -7.62 29.69 6.05
CA ALA A 97 -8.19 28.63 5.21
C ALA A 97 -9.36 27.90 5.87
N ALA A 98 -9.78 28.30 7.08
CA ALA A 98 -10.87 27.63 7.78
C ALA A 98 -12.19 27.84 7.00
N PRO A 99 -12.90 26.75 6.63
CA PRO A 99 -14.05 26.81 5.74
C PRO A 99 -15.24 27.61 6.32
N SER A 100 -15.37 27.66 7.64
CA SER A 100 -16.46 28.35 8.35
C SER A 100 -16.11 29.75 8.84
N LEU A 101 -15.04 30.38 8.31
CA LEU A 101 -14.66 31.75 8.71
C LEU A 101 -15.74 32.79 8.43
N HIS A 102 -16.44 32.65 7.30
CA HIS A 102 -17.55 33.55 6.95
C HIS A 102 -18.72 33.41 7.93
N GLU A 103 -19.06 32.17 8.29
CA GLU A 103 -20.12 31.85 9.26
C GLU A 103 -19.78 32.36 10.67
N LEU A 104 -18.49 32.34 11.05
CA LEU A 104 -18.02 32.95 12.31
C LEU A 104 -18.25 34.46 12.33
N TYR A 105 -17.95 35.14 11.22
CA TYR A 105 -18.20 36.58 11.08
C TYR A 105 -19.69 36.91 11.25
N ASP A 106 -20.56 36.12 10.62
CA ASP A 106 -22.03 36.27 10.71
C ASP A 106 -22.61 35.87 12.08
N ALA A 107 -21.80 35.24 12.94
CA ALA A 107 -22.17 34.91 14.32
C ALA A 107 -21.92 36.05 15.32
N GLN A 108 -21.37 37.19 14.87
CA GLN A 108 -21.11 38.35 15.74
C GLN A 108 -22.39 38.78 16.49
N GLY A 109 -22.27 38.93 17.81
CA GLY A 109 -23.38 39.31 18.69
C GLY A 109 -24.31 38.17 19.10
N LYS A 110 -24.08 36.93 18.65
CA LYS A 110 -24.80 35.73 19.09
C LYS A 110 -24.06 35.06 20.26
N GLN A 111 -24.78 34.25 21.04
CA GLN A 111 -24.14 33.38 22.03
C GLN A 111 -23.36 32.26 21.33
N VAL A 112 -22.14 32.01 21.79
CA VAL A 112 -21.25 30.96 21.29
C VAL A 112 -20.84 30.04 22.44
N LEU A 113 -20.65 28.76 22.14
CA LEU A 113 -20.08 27.79 23.07
C LEU A 113 -18.62 27.56 22.69
N ILE A 114 -17.71 27.70 23.65
CA ILE A 114 -16.30 27.36 23.47
C ILE A 114 -16.09 25.95 24.00
N VAL A 115 -15.68 25.03 23.12
CA VAL A 115 -15.31 23.68 23.50
C VAL A 115 -13.79 23.54 23.38
N VAL A 116 -13.14 23.36 24.51
CA VAL A 116 -11.71 23.01 24.55
C VAL A 116 -11.62 21.50 24.42
N SER A 117 -10.94 21.03 23.39
CA SER A 117 -10.69 19.61 23.16
C SER A 117 -9.19 19.35 23.32
N ASP A 118 -8.84 18.44 24.22
CA ASP A 118 -7.47 17.96 24.36
C ASP A 118 -7.36 16.59 23.69
N ALA A 119 -6.67 16.55 22.54
CA ALA A 119 -6.38 15.29 21.87
C ALA A 119 -5.31 14.46 22.61
N GLY A 120 -4.50 15.10 23.46
CA GLY A 120 -3.45 14.44 24.25
C GLY A 120 -4.00 13.37 25.18
N GLU A 121 -5.21 13.55 25.71
CA GLU A 121 -5.91 12.55 26.53
C GLU A 121 -6.16 11.22 25.78
N HIS A 122 -6.14 11.26 24.45
CA HIS A 122 -6.44 10.13 23.58
C HIS A 122 -5.22 9.55 22.85
N THR A 123 -4.02 10.09 23.10
CA THR A 123 -2.76 9.63 22.49
C THR A 123 -1.78 8.99 23.49
N GLY A 124 -2.23 8.68 24.71
CA GLY A 124 -1.39 8.07 25.75
C GLY A 124 -0.75 6.74 25.30
N GLY A 125 0.53 6.54 25.65
CA GLY A 125 1.30 5.33 25.31
C GLY A 125 1.89 5.31 23.90
N MET A 126 1.59 6.30 23.05
CA MET A 126 2.19 6.39 21.70
C MET A 126 3.70 6.68 21.72
N ASP A 127 4.21 7.21 22.83
CA ASP A 127 5.62 7.49 23.11
C ASP A 127 6.41 6.24 23.53
N GLU A 128 5.71 5.18 23.94
CA GLU A 128 6.28 3.86 24.26
C GLU A 128 6.59 3.07 22.98
N VAL A 129 5.91 3.37 21.87
CA VAL A 129 6.19 2.78 20.56
C VAL A 129 7.46 3.40 19.99
N ARG A 130 8.55 2.61 19.92
CA ARG A 130 9.87 3.03 19.43
C ARG A 130 10.50 1.94 18.58
N GLY A 131 11.48 2.33 17.76
CA GLY A 131 12.29 1.39 17.00
C GLY A 131 12.99 0.42 17.94
N GLU A 132 13.21 -0.79 17.45
CA GLU A 132 14.00 -1.79 18.15
C GLU A 132 15.46 -1.32 18.18
N ASN A 133 16.11 -1.45 19.34
CA ASN A 133 17.55 -1.18 19.44
C ASN A 133 18.29 -1.96 18.37
N ASP A 134 19.34 -1.37 17.80
CA ASP A 134 20.25 -2.01 16.86
C ASP A 134 21.00 -3.18 17.53
N GLN A 135 20.30 -4.27 17.83
CA GLN A 135 20.95 -5.52 18.21
C GLN A 135 21.62 -6.03 16.96
N ARG A 136 22.96 -5.96 16.93
CA ARG A 136 23.75 -6.75 15.99
C ARG A 136 23.21 -8.17 16.09
N GLY A 137 22.73 -8.71 14.96
CA GLY A 137 22.44 -10.13 14.87
C GLY A 137 23.59 -10.89 15.50
N LEU A 138 23.28 -11.75 16.47
CA LEU A 138 24.27 -12.59 17.12
C LEU A 138 24.94 -13.40 16.01
N ASP A 139 26.18 -13.05 15.67
CA ASP A 139 26.97 -13.79 14.69
C ASP A 139 27.41 -15.10 15.34
N LEU A 140 26.56 -16.11 15.21
CA LEU A 140 26.79 -17.48 15.65
C LEU A 140 27.50 -18.32 14.57
N GLY A 141 28.35 -17.68 13.74
CA GLY A 141 28.87 -18.26 12.51
C GLY A 141 30.38 -18.55 12.44
N GLY A 142 31.13 -18.41 13.54
CA GLY A 142 32.48 -18.98 13.65
C GLY A 142 32.42 -20.35 14.33
N GLU A 143 32.65 -21.43 13.59
CA GLU A 143 32.86 -22.75 14.19
C GLU A 143 34.03 -22.67 15.17
N TYR A 144 33.81 -23.05 16.43
CA TYR A 144 34.89 -23.32 17.38
C TYR A 144 35.77 -24.42 16.78
N THR A 145 37.01 -24.10 16.43
CA THR A 145 37.98 -25.13 16.03
C THR A 145 38.71 -25.63 17.26
N ALA A 146 39.15 -26.88 17.23
CA ALA A 146 39.94 -27.49 18.31
C ALA A 146 41.32 -26.81 18.55
N GLU A 147 41.63 -25.74 17.83
CA GLU A 147 42.82 -24.90 18.02
C GLU A 147 42.62 -23.78 19.04
N ASP A 148 41.39 -23.53 19.51
CA ASP A 148 41.09 -22.53 20.55
C ASP A 148 41.49 -23.00 21.98
N GLY A 149 42.29 -24.06 22.05
CA GLY A 149 42.73 -24.72 23.27
C GLY A 149 44.01 -24.12 23.87
N ASP A 150 43.86 -23.66 25.11
CA ASP A 150 44.80 -23.80 26.24
C ASP A 150 46.22 -23.21 26.08
N GLY A 151 46.49 -22.17 26.88
CA GLY A 151 47.77 -21.51 26.96
C GLY A 151 48.87 -22.36 27.62
N MET A 152 50.09 -22.22 27.10
CA MET A 152 51.31 -22.41 27.89
C MET A 152 52.44 -21.52 27.35
N ASN A 153 53.16 -20.92 28.30
CA ASN A 153 54.23 -19.93 28.12
C ASN A 153 55.57 -20.59 27.75
N GLY A 154 56.43 -19.88 27.01
CA GLY A 154 57.89 -20.11 27.02
C GLY A 154 58.63 -19.59 25.77
N PRO A 155 59.85 -19.03 25.90
CA PRO A 155 60.46 -18.18 24.86
C PRO A 155 61.36 -18.98 23.91
N SER A 156 61.37 -18.59 22.64
CA SER A 156 62.49 -18.89 21.76
C SER A 156 62.59 -17.81 20.68
N ASP A 157 63.71 -17.10 20.73
CA ASP A 157 64.28 -16.34 19.62
C ASP A 157 64.44 -17.29 18.43
N ASP A 158 63.86 -16.94 17.28
CA ASP A 158 64.49 -17.19 15.99
C ASP A 158 63.90 -16.24 14.94
N ASP A 159 64.81 -15.44 14.37
CA ASP A 159 64.62 -14.70 13.13
C ASP A 159 64.48 -15.73 12.00
N ASP A 160 63.27 -15.92 11.49
CA ASP A 160 63.09 -16.54 10.18
C ASP A 160 61.97 -15.83 9.42
N VAL A 161 62.39 -14.92 8.54
CA VAL A 161 61.53 -14.33 7.51
C VAL A 161 61.20 -15.45 6.52
N VAL A 162 60.02 -16.06 6.68
CA VAL A 162 59.45 -16.95 5.67
C VAL A 162 58.81 -16.10 4.58
N ASP A 163 59.44 -16.08 3.41
CA ASP A 163 58.85 -15.61 2.16
C ASP A 163 57.54 -16.38 1.93
N ALA A 164 56.41 -15.68 2.03
CA ALA A 164 55.09 -16.27 1.83
C ALA A 164 54.95 -16.67 0.36
N GLU A 165 55.15 -17.96 0.07
CA GLU A 165 54.69 -18.54 -1.20
C GLU A 165 53.18 -18.35 -1.29
N PHE A 166 52.76 -17.58 -2.30
CA PHE A 166 51.37 -17.32 -2.60
C PHE A 166 50.68 -18.66 -2.92
N ARG A 167 49.98 -19.23 -1.95
CA ARG A 167 49.05 -20.32 -2.22
C ARG A 167 47.89 -19.73 -3.03
N PRO A 168 47.64 -20.20 -4.27
CA PRO A 168 46.46 -19.78 -4.98
C PRO A 168 45.24 -20.18 -4.16
N VAL A 169 44.46 -19.19 -3.76
CA VAL A 169 43.10 -19.41 -3.26
C VAL A 169 42.36 -20.12 -4.39
N ALA A 170 41.80 -21.30 -4.12
CA ALA A 170 40.98 -22.02 -5.08
C ALA A 170 39.92 -21.06 -5.63
N ALA A 171 39.80 -20.98 -6.96
CA ALA A 171 38.78 -20.16 -7.61
C ALA A 171 37.41 -20.46 -7.00
N LEU A 172 36.63 -19.41 -6.69
CA LEU A 172 35.20 -19.51 -6.39
C LEU A 172 34.58 -20.46 -7.43
N GLY A 173 34.16 -21.64 -6.97
CA GLY A 173 33.70 -22.71 -7.84
C GLY A 173 32.33 -22.39 -8.42
N ASP A 174 32.31 -22.25 -9.75
CA ASP A 174 31.20 -22.32 -10.71
C ASP A 174 29.80 -22.00 -10.16
N ASP A 175 29.33 -20.78 -10.43
CA ASP A 175 27.91 -20.45 -10.44
C ASP A 175 27.14 -21.52 -11.25
N PRO A 176 25.93 -21.92 -10.85
CA PRO A 176 25.16 -22.92 -11.57
C PRO A 176 24.99 -22.53 -13.03
N LEU A 177 25.10 -23.51 -13.93
CA LEU A 177 24.86 -23.24 -15.35
C LEU A 177 23.42 -22.80 -15.53
N GLN A 178 23.17 -21.88 -16.48
CA GLN A 178 21.81 -21.42 -16.77
C GLN A 178 20.86 -22.60 -17.08
N SER A 179 21.34 -23.66 -17.72
CA SER A 179 20.58 -24.88 -17.97
C SER A 179 20.12 -25.61 -16.70
N GLU A 180 20.90 -25.53 -15.61
CA GLU A 180 20.52 -26.12 -14.32
C GLU A 180 19.45 -25.26 -13.63
N ILE A 181 19.57 -23.93 -13.72
CA ILE A 181 18.58 -22.98 -13.22
C ILE A 181 17.24 -23.20 -13.94
N ASP A 182 17.25 -23.26 -15.27
CA ASP A 182 16.06 -23.47 -16.09
C ASP A 182 15.43 -24.83 -15.79
N GLY A 183 16.25 -25.87 -15.60
CA GLY A 183 15.78 -27.20 -15.21
C GLY A 183 15.05 -27.20 -13.86
N GLN A 184 15.54 -26.44 -12.88
CA GLN A 184 14.89 -26.34 -11.58
C GLN A 184 13.61 -25.49 -11.63
N HIS A 185 13.58 -24.46 -12.45
CA HIS A 185 12.35 -23.71 -12.71
C HIS A 185 11.25 -24.62 -13.29
N GLU A 186 11.56 -25.44 -14.28
CA GLU A 186 10.60 -26.39 -14.85
C GLU A 186 10.17 -27.45 -13.82
N ALA A 187 11.09 -27.95 -12.99
CA ALA A 187 10.77 -28.87 -11.92
C ALA A 187 9.80 -28.25 -10.89
N GLY A 188 9.94 -26.97 -10.58
CA GLY A 188 9.03 -26.22 -9.72
C GLY A 188 7.63 -26.06 -10.32
N ARG A 189 7.54 -25.73 -11.62
CA ARG A 189 6.26 -25.68 -12.35
C ARG A 189 5.56 -27.03 -12.33
N LYS A 190 6.30 -28.11 -12.59
CA LYS A 190 5.75 -29.47 -12.57
C LYS A 190 5.24 -29.84 -11.18
N ALA A 191 5.99 -29.52 -10.13
CA ALA A 191 5.57 -29.78 -8.76
C ALA A 191 4.28 -29.04 -8.38
N ALA A 192 4.14 -27.79 -8.83
CA ALA A 192 2.89 -27.03 -8.69
C ALA A 192 1.73 -27.70 -9.43
N ALA A 193 1.95 -28.13 -10.67
CA ALA A 193 0.95 -28.87 -11.47
C ALA A 193 0.53 -30.20 -10.83
N ASP A 194 1.46 -30.88 -10.15
CA ASP A 194 1.23 -32.11 -9.40
C ASP A 194 0.60 -31.85 -8.01
N GLY A 195 0.38 -30.59 -7.61
CA GLY A 195 -0.28 -30.19 -6.37
C GLY A 195 0.60 -30.22 -5.11
N LEU A 196 1.92 -30.26 -5.26
CA LEU A 196 2.85 -30.21 -4.13
C LEU A 196 2.92 -28.79 -3.54
N PRO A 197 2.98 -28.63 -2.21
CA PRO A 197 3.14 -27.31 -1.58
C PRO A 197 4.56 -26.76 -1.76
N GLU A 198 4.72 -25.43 -1.70
CA GLU A 198 6.02 -24.73 -1.82
C GLU A 198 7.09 -25.26 -0.83
N SER A 199 6.66 -25.78 0.32
CA SER A 199 7.54 -26.38 1.34
C SER A 199 8.26 -27.65 0.89
N GLU A 200 7.81 -28.29 -0.20
CA GLU A 200 8.46 -29.47 -0.79
C GLU A 200 9.61 -29.10 -1.74
N CYS A 201 10.03 -27.83 -1.77
CA CYS A 201 11.24 -27.41 -2.49
C CYS A 201 12.45 -28.24 -2.03
N PRO A 202 13.17 -28.92 -2.94
CA PRO A 202 14.32 -29.74 -2.58
C PRO A 202 15.42 -28.92 -1.88
N VAL A 203 16.15 -29.57 -0.97
CA VAL A 203 17.36 -28.99 -0.37
C VAL A 203 18.50 -29.03 -1.38
N MET A 204 18.79 -27.89 -2.00
CA MET A 204 19.85 -27.72 -2.99
C MET A 204 20.53 -26.34 -2.83
N ARG A 205 21.43 -25.99 -3.76
CA ARG A 205 22.09 -24.67 -3.75
C ARG A 205 21.04 -23.55 -3.82
N GLY A 206 21.28 -22.44 -3.13
CA GLY A 206 20.31 -21.34 -2.99
C GLY A 206 19.74 -20.86 -4.33
N ASP A 207 20.59 -20.68 -5.35
CA ASP A 207 20.18 -20.20 -6.67
C ASP A 207 19.20 -21.15 -7.37
N LEU A 208 19.42 -22.45 -7.20
CA LEU A 208 18.57 -23.50 -7.74
C LEU A 208 17.23 -23.58 -6.98
N CYS A 209 17.24 -23.44 -5.65
CA CYS A 209 16.01 -23.32 -4.84
C CYS A 209 15.16 -22.13 -5.28
N ILE A 210 15.80 -20.98 -5.50
CA ILE A 210 15.12 -19.77 -5.99
C ILE A 210 14.48 -20.03 -7.36
N ALA A 211 15.20 -20.70 -8.27
CA ALA A 211 14.68 -21.04 -9.58
C ALA A 211 13.43 -21.95 -9.48
N TRP A 212 13.49 -22.97 -8.63
CA TRP A 212 12.36 -23.88 -8.38
C TRP A 212 11.14 -23.15 -7.81
N ILE A 213 11.33 -22.30 -6.80
CA ILE A 213 10.23 -21.53 -6.20
C ILE A 213 9.60 -20.57 -7.22
N LYS A 214 10.41 -19.92 -8.06
CA LYS A 214 9.90 -19.07 -9.15
C LYS A 214 9.05 -19.87 -10.13
N GLY A 215 9.50 -21.07 -10.51
CA GLY A 215 8.73 -21.99 -11.32
C GLY A 215 7.39 -22.34 -10.70
N TRP A 216 7.39 -22.75 -9.44
CA TRP A 216 6.18 -23.10 -8.70
C TRP A 216 5.16 -21.96 -8.64
N LYS A 217 5.64 -20.72 -8.40
CA LYS A 217 4.80 -19.51 -8.36
C LYS A 217 4.23 -19.15 -9.72
N SER A 218 5.06 -19.22 -10.78
CA SER A 218 4.62 -18.90 -12.15
C SER A 218 3.42 -19.73 -12.61
N TRP A 219 3.38 -21.02 -12.24
CA TRP A 219 2.25 -21.88 -12.56
C TRP A 219 0.96 -21.44 -11.83
N HIS A 220 1.06 -21.05 -10.56
CA HIS A 220 -0.09 -20.59 -9.78
C HIS A 220 -0.61 -19.23 -10.26
N GLU A 221 0.29 -18.33 -10.68
CA GLU A 221 -0.08 -17.05 -11.31
C GLU A 221 -0.83 -17.29 -12.63
N GLU A 222 -0.33 -18.17 -13.49
CA GLU A 222 -1.03 -18.54 -14.75
C GLU A 222 -2.40 -19.19 -14.49
N GLN A 223 -2.53 -20.00 -13.44
CA GLN A 223 -3.81 -20.63 -13.07
C GLN A 223 -4.78 -19.62 -12.44
N ALA A 224 -4.29 -18.61 -11.74
CA ALA A 224 -5.09 -17.51 -11.20
C ALA A 224 -5.61 -16.61 -12.34
N ASP A 225 -4.75 -16.26 -13.29
CA ASP A 225 -5.13 -15.51 -14.49
C ASP A 225 -6.15 -16.30 -15.34
N ALA A 226 -5.97 -17.62 -15.45
CA ALA A 226 -6.95 -18.50 -16.11
C ALA A 226 -8.28 -18.57 -15.35
N ALA A 227 -8.26 -18.51 -14.01
CA ALA A 227 -9.48 -18.47 -13.20
C ALA A 227 -10.21 -17.11 -13.28
N GLU A 228 -9.50 -15.98 -13.39
CA GLU A 228 -10.11 -14.66 -13.65
C GLU A 228 -10.82 -14.60 -15.02
N SER A 229 -10.40 -15.40 -16.00
CA SER A 229 -11.10 -15.51 -17.29
C SER A 229 -12.44 -16.26 -17.23
N HIS A 230 -12.80 -16.82 -16.06
CA HIS A 230 -14.06 -17.54 -15.81
C HIS A 230 -14.83 -16.94 -14.63
N ASP A 231 -14.90 -15.60 -14.57
CA ASP A 231 -15.77 -14.93 -13.60
C ASP A 231 -17.24 -15.28 -13.90
N PRO A 232 -18.02 -15.83 -12.96
CA PRO A 232 -19.45 -16.00 -13.14
C PRO A 232 -20.08 -14.64 -13.48
N VAL A 233 -20.92 -14.61 -14.52
CA VAL A 233 -21.61 -13.40 -14.97
C VAL A 233 -22.26 -12.70 -13.77
N ASP A 234 -21.93 -11.41 -13.57
CA ASP A 234 -22.43 -10.64 -12.42
C ASP A 234 -23.96 -10.61 -12.44
N GLU A 235 -24.60 -10.78 -11.29
CA GLU A 235 -26.06 -10.78 -11.15
C GLU A 235 -26.74 -9.56 -11.77
N LEU A 236 -26.03 -8.42 -11.83
CA LEU A 236 -26.52 -7.16 -12.40
C LEU A 236 -26.22 -7.00 -13.90
N PHE A 237 -25.59 -7.99 -14.54
CA PHE A 237 -25.19 -7.95 -15.94
C PHE A 237 -26.36 -7.64 -16.88
N GLU A 238 -27.47 -8.38 -16.78
CA GLU A 238 -28.64 -8.16 -17.65
C GLU A 238 -29.25 -6.77 -17.46
N GLN A 239 -29.28 -6.29 -16.21
CA GLN A 239 -29.77 -4.96 -15.89
C GLN A 239 -28.85 -3.87 -16.47
N ALA A 240 -27.54 -4.07 -16.40
CA ALA A 240 -26.56 -3.18 -17.01
C ALA A 240 -26.65 -3.19 -18.54
N ALA A 241 -26.83 -4.36 -19.15
CA ALA A 241 -26.97 -4.53 -20.59
C ALA A 241 -28.20 -3.78 -21.12
N ALA A 242 -29.34 -3.90 -20.45
CA ALA A 242 -30.56 -3.16 -20.79
C ALA A 242 -30.35 -1.65 -20.68
N LEU A 243 -29.78 -1.18 -19.57
CA LEU A 243 -29.50 0.24 -19.32
C LEU A 243 -28.58 0.86 -20.38
N VAL A 244 -27.51 0.15 -20.74
CA VAL A 244 -26.54 0.60 -21.73
C VAL A 244 -27.16 0.63 -23.13
N ARG A 245 -27.99 -0.37 -23.49
CA ARG A 245 -28.74 -0.41 -24.76
C ARG A 245 -29.77 0.70 -24.89
N GLU A 246 -30.46 1.02 -23.80
CA GLU A 246 -31.46 2.09 -23.75
C GLU A 246 -30.82 3.48 -23.91
N HIS A 247 -29.76 3.76 -23.17
CA HIS A 247 -29.14 5.08 -23.13
C HIS A 247 -27.96 5.27 -24.10
N LYS A 248 -27.59 4.23 -24.86
CA LYS A 248 -26.45 4.20 -25.78
C LYS A 248 -25.14 4.69 -25.16
N ARG A 249 -24.95 4.42 -23.86
CA ARG A 249 -23.82 4.94 -23.08
C ARG A 249 -23.19 3.84 -22.22
N ALA A 250 -21.99 3.41 -22.62
CA ALA A 250 -21.25 2.31 -21.98
C ALA A 250 -20.03 2.81 -21.19
N THR A 251 -20.24 3.66 -20.18
CA THR A 251 -19.14 4.17 -19.32
C THR A 251 -19.27 3.64 -17.91
N ILE A 252 -18.15 3.32 -17.25
CA ILE A 252 -18.12 2.82 -15.86
C ILE A 252 -18.92 3.73 -14.92
N SER A 253 -18.68 5.04 -14.98
CA SER A 253 -19.38 6.04 -14.16
C SER A 253 -20.90 6.13 -14.41
N PHE A 254 -21.36 5.75 -15.60
CA PHE A 254 -22.79 5.70 -15.93
C PHE A 254 -23.44 4.50 -15.25
N VAL A 255 -22.85 3.31 -15.37
CA VAL A 255 -23.33 2.09 -14.72
C VAL A 255 -23.30 2.22 -13.20
N GLN A 256 -22.23 2.81 -12.63
CA GLN A 256 -22.12 3.07 -11.18
C GLN A 256 -23.30 3.86 -10.62
N ARG A 257 -23.68 4.96 -11.29
CA ARG A 257 -24.73 5.87 -10.80
C ARG A 257 -26.13 5.26 -10.91
N HIS A 258 -26.38 4.52 -11.99
CA HIS A 258 -27.71 3.95 -12.25
C HIS A 258 -27.96 2.68 -11.45
N LEU A 259 -26.93 1.83 -11.27
CA LEU A 259 -27.04 0.59 -10.50
C LEU A 259 -26.63 0.75 -9.03
N ARG A 260 -26.12 1.94 -8.64
CA ARG A 260 -25.66 2.27 -7.27
C ARG A 260 -24.60 1.28 -6.74
N ILE A 261 -23.64 0.93 -7.60
CA ILE A 261 -22.56 -0.01 -7.30
C ILE A 261 -21.19 0.68 -7.24
N GLY A 262 -20.25 0.04 -6.54
CA GLY A 262 -18.86 0.49 -6.47
C GLY A 262 -18.12 0.44 -7.81
N TYR A 263 -16.98 1.13 -7.89
CA TYR A 263 -16.19 1.25 -9.14
C TYR A 263 -15.72 -0.09 -9.69
N ASN A 264 -15.09 -0.92 -8.86
CA ASN A 264 -14.53 -2.21 -9.30
C ASN A 264 -15.61 -3.13 -9.88
N ARG A 265 -16.78 -3.18 -9.23
CA ARG A 265 -17.92 -3.97 -9.71
C ARG A 265 -18.47 -3.44 -11.03
N ALA A 266 -18.59 -2.12 -11.18
CA ALA A 266 -19.01 -1.51 -12.44
C ALA A 266 -17.98 -1.70 -13.57
N ALA A 267 -16.69 -1.72 -13.25
CA ALA A 267 -15.63 -2.01 -14.21
C ALA A 267 -15.72 -3.46 -14.71
N GLY A 268 -15.84 -4.43 -13.78
CA GLY A 268 -16.03 -5.84 -14.13
C GLY A 268 -17.30 -6.08 -14.96
N ILE A 269 -18.43 -5.44 -14.63
CA ILE A 269 -19.65 -5.51 -15.46
C ILE A 269 -19.42 -4.94 -16.87
N ILE A 270 -18.65 -3.85 -17.01
CA ILE A 270 -18.33 -3.27 -18.32
C ILE A 270 -17.45 -4.21 -19.15
N GLU A 271 -16.48 -4.87 -18.53
CA GLU A 271 -15.64 -5.89 -19.18
C GLU A 271 -16.46 -7.11 -19.60
N GLN A 272 -17.38 -7.58 -18.76
CA GLN A 272 -18.32 -8.64 -19.13
C GLN A 272 -19.22 -8.22 -20.30
N LEU A 273 -19.72 -6.98 -20.33
CA LEU A 273 -20.51 -6.47 -21.45
C LEU A 273 -19.72 -6.42 -22.77
N GLU A 274 -18.41 -6.15 -22.70
CA GLU A 274 -17.51 -6.21 -23.85
C GLU A 274 -17.31 -7.65 -24.32
N ASN A 275 -16.98 -8.56 -23.38
CA ASN A 275 -16.75 -9.97 -23.67
C ASN A 275 -17.99 -10.67 -24.26
N HIS A 276 -19.19 -10.26 -23.85
CA HIS A 276 -20.47 -10.77 -24.37
C HIS A 276 -20.97 -10.01 -25.62
N GLY A 277 -20.19 -9.09 -26.17
CA GLY A 277 -20.52 -8.39 -27.41
C GLY A 277 -21.70 -7.40 -27.31
N VAL A 278 -22.01 -6.91 -26.11
CA VAL A 278 -23.03 -5.86 -25.89
C VAL A 278 -22.46 -4.47 -26.20
N ILE A 279 -21.17 -4.29 -25.94
CA ILE A 279 -20.45 -3.04 -26.19
C ILE A 279 -19.16 -3.33 -26.96
N SER A 280 -18.66 -2.34 -27.70
CA SER A 280 -17.36 -2.42 -28.35
C SER A 280 -16.22 -2.32 -27.33
N GLY A 281 -15.05 -2.75 -27.77
CA GLY A 281 -13.80 -2.35 -27.15
C GLY A 281 -13.62 -0.83 -27.13
N PRO A 282 -12.70 -0.32 -26.31
CA PRO A 282 -12.40 1.11 -26.25
C PRO A 282 -11.81 1.59 -27.57
N ASP A 283 -12.27 2.74 -28.06
CA ASP A 283 -11.65 3.43 -29.21
C ASP A 283 -10.34 4.15 -28.82
N GLU A 284 -9.70 4.84 -29.77
CA GLU A 284 -8.47 5.62 -29.54
C GLU A 284 -8.62 6.72 -28.47
N THR A 285 -9.86 7.08 -28.12
CA THR A 285 -10.19 8.06 -27.07
C THR A 285 -10.70 7.41 -25.77
N GLY A 286 -10.69 6.08 -25.69
CA GLY A 286 -11.17 5.30 -24.55
C GLY A 286 -12.69 5.21 -24.44
N ARG A 287 -13.45 5.57 -25.49
CA ARG A 287 -14.91 5.46 -25.51
C ARG A 287 -15.37 4.12 -26.03
N ARG A 288 -16.49 3.65 -25.50
CA ARG A 288 -17.11 2.37 -25.85
C ARG A 288 -18.47 2.64 -26.47
N THR A 289 -18.77 1.95 -27.58
CA THR A 289 -20.04 2.08 -28.30
C THR A 289 -20.92 0.87 -28.05
N VAL A 290 -22.24 1.02 -28.15
CA VAL A 290 -23.18 -0.08 -27.91
C VAL A 290 -23.48 -0.79 -29.21
N ILE A 291 -23.35 -2.11 -29.22
CA ILE A 291 -23.60 -2.95 -30.41
C ILE A 291 -25.08 -3.31 -30.41
N ASP A 292 -25.84 -2.74 -31.35
CA ASP A 292 -27.25 -3.10 -31.55
C ASP A 292 -27.37 -4.31 -32.47
N VAL A 293 -28.03 -5.36 -31.98
CA VAL A 293 -28.39 -6.55 -32.77
C VAL A 293 -29.74 -6.42 -33.49
N ASN A 294 -30.40 -5.26 -33.43
CA ASN A 294 -31.69 -5.04 -34.11
C ASN A 294 -31.55 -4.01 -35.23
N GLY A 295 -31.25 -4.53 -36.42
CA GLY A 295 -31.25 -3.79 -37.68
C GLY A 295 -30.73 -4.70 -38.80
N GLY A 296 -31.56 -5.65 -39.25
CA GLY A 296 -31.35 -6.21 -40.58
C GLY A 296 -31.65 -5.13 -41.61
N ASP A 297 -30.72 -4.89 -42.54
CA ASP A 297 -31.06 -4.40 -43.87
C ASP A 297 -30.02 -4.84 -44.90
N ASP A 298 -30.58 -5.39 -45.96
CA ASP A 298 -30.01 -5.68 -47.28
C ASP A 298 -29.20 -4.52 -47.87
N ILE A 299 -28.01 -4.84 -48.39
CA ILE A 299 -27.53 -4.42 -49.72
C ILE A 299 -26.77 -5.65 -50.24
N GLY A 300 -27.25 -6.43 -51.20
CA GLY A 300 -27.77 -6.03 -52.51
C GLY A 300 -26.79 -6.58 -53.54
N GLY A 301 -27.13 -7.71 -54.17
CA GLY A 301 -26.45 -8.12 -55.38
C GLY A 301 -26.79 -7.14 -56.51
N ASP A 302 -25.78 -6.71 -57.25
CA ASP A 302 -25.92 -6.61 -58.69
C ASP A 302 -24.57 -6.87 -59.37
N ALA A 303 -24.67 -7.57 -60.48
CA ALA A 303 -23.58 -8.05 -61.30
C ALA A 303 -22.97 -6.92 -62.14
N ALA A 304 -21.67 -7.04 -62.41
CA ALA A 304 -21.07 -6.69 -63.69
C ALA A 304 -19.89 -7.64 -63.96
#